data_AF-A0A8T5HG18-F1
#
_entry.id   AF-A0A8T5HG18-F1
#
_cell.length_a   1.000
_cell.length_b   1.000
_cell.length_c   1.000
_cell.angle_alpha   90.00
_cell.angle_beta   90.00
_cell.angle_gamma   90.00
#
_symmetry.space_group_name_H-M   'P 1'
#
loop_
_entity.id
_entity.type
_entity.pdbx_description
1 polymer ?
#
loop_
_entity_poly.entity_id
_entity_poly.type
_entity_poly.pdbx_seq_one_letter_code
_entity_poly.pdbx_strand_id
1 'polypeptide(L)' 'MHYTCVITVKSKEVNKIFKALGPELKQQTRNRSEIFLQKLKDCLNIKINANDSVALRATFNNITKLLTVYDHI' A
#
# COMPACT_ATOMS: atom_id res chain seq x y z
N MET A 1 -4.84 -18.17 9.39
CA MET A 1 -5.11 -17.99 7.94
C MET A 1 -4.24 -16.85 7.45
N HIS A 2 -3.47 -17.03 6.38
CA HIS A 2 -2.66 -15.95 5.83
C HIS A 2 -3.42 -15.32 4.66
N TYR A 3 -3.73 -14.03 4.78
CA TYR A 3 -4.44 -13.26 3.77
C TYR A 3 -3.46 -12.34 3.06
N THR A 4 -3.53 -12.32 1.72
CA THR A 4 -2.65 -11.46 0.91
C THR A 4 -3.49 -10.64 -0.07
N CYS A 5 -3.18 -9.35 -0.16
CA CYS A 5 -3.73 -8.45 -1.17
C CYS A 5 -2.57 -7.78 -1.91
N VAL A 6 -2.71 -7.60 -3.23
CA VAL A 6 -1.76 -6.86 -4.06
C VAL A 6 -2.52 -5.78 -4.79
N ILE A 7 -2.09 -4.53 -4.61
CA ILE A 7 -2.62 -3.36 -5.28
C ILE A 7 -1.56 -2.89 -6.27
N THR A 8 -1.93 -2.79 -7.54
CA THR A 8 -1.06 -2.26 -8.60
C THR A 8 -1.62 -0.94 -9.08
N VAL A 9 -0.87 0.14 -8.84
CA VAL A 9 -1.21 1.50 -9.26
C VAL A 9 -0.37 1.86 -10.47
N LYS A 10 -1.00 2.13 -11.60
CA LYS A 10 -0.33 2.63 -12.81
C LYS A 10 -0.35 4.15 -12.77
N SER A 11 0.81 4.78 -12.83
CA SER A 11 0.93 6.24 -12.87
C SER A 11 2.20 6.65 -13.59
N LYS A 12 2.19 7.81 -14.26
CA LYS A 12 3.41 8.41 -14.83
C LYS A 12 4.33 8.97 -13.75
N GLU A 13 3.81 9.18 -12.53
CA GLU A 13 4.52 9.81 -11.42
C GLU A 13 4.83 8.84 -10.27
N VAL A 14 5.04 7.55 -10.58
CA VAL A 14 5.36 6.51 -9.58
C VAL A 14 6.44 6.92 -8.60
N ASN A 15 7.46 7.66 -9.05
CA ASN A 15 8.54 8.15 -8.20
C ASN A 15 8.08 9.09 -7.09
N LYS A 16 7.16 10.02 -7.40
CA LYS A 16 6.64 10.97 -6.41
C LYS A 16 5.75 10.24 -5.41
N ILE A 17 4.87 9.38 -5.92
CA ILE A 17 3.94 8.58 -5.11
C ILE A 17 4.73 7.64 -4.17
N PHE A 18 5.76 6.95 -4.67
CA PHE A 18 6.61 6.06 -3.85
C PHE A 18 7.33 6.82 -2.73
N LYS A 19 7.88 8.00 -3.02
CA LYS A 19 8.56 8.83 -2.01
C LYS A 19 7.59 9.33 -0.93
N ALA A 20 6.36 9.66 -1.32
CA ALA A 20 5.34 10.15 -0.39
C ALA A 20 4.77 9.02 0.48
N LEU A 21 4.43 7.87 -0.12
CA LEU A 21 3.87 6.72 0.59
C LEU A 21 4.90 5.94 1.42
N GLY A 22 6.18 5.95 1.02
CA GLY A 22 7.25 5.22 1.69
C GLY A 22 7.32 5.41 3.22
N PRO A 23 7.39 6.67 3.74
CA PRO A 23 7.43 6.91 5.18
C PRO A 23 6.13 6.53 5.89
N GLU A 24 4.97 6.85 5.32
CA GLU A 24 3.63 6.53 5.85
C GLU A 24 3.42 5.02 6.02
N LEU A 25 3.81 4.23 5.02
CA LEU A 25 3.62 2.78 5.02
C LEU A 25 4.64 2.05 5.89
N LYS A 26 5.88 2.57 6.01
CA LYS A 26 6.88 2.00 6.94
C LYS A 26 6.43 2.08 8.39
N GLN A 27 5.72 3.14 8.77
CA GLN A 27 5.17 3.31 10.12
C GLN A 27 3.98 2.37 10.42
N GLN A 28 3.37 1.78 9.40
CA GLN A 28 2.18 0.93 9.54
C GLN A 28 2.47 -0.57 9.67
N THR A 29 3.73 -0.97 9.67
CA THR A 29 4.12 -2.36 9.98
C THR A 29 3.77 -2.65 11.44
N ARG A 30 2.63 -3.32 11.67
CA ARG A 30 2.14 -3.69 13.01
C ARG A 30 2.05 -5.22 13.06
N ASN A 31 2.16 -5.82 14.26
CA ASN A 31 2.20 -7.27 14.53
C ASN A 31 1.15 -8.17 13.83
N ARG A 32 0.14 -7.59 13.17
CA ARG A 32 -0.96 -8.30 12.49
C ARG A 32 -0.98 -8.14 10.97
N SER A 33 -0.19 -7.23 10.41
CA SER A 33 -0.09 -7.03 8.96
C SER A 33 1.23 -6.41 8.53
N GLU A 34 1.81 -6.96 7.47
CA GLU A 34 3.03 -6.48 6.83
C GLU A 34 2.70 -5.85 5.48
N ILE A 35 3.36 -4.74 5.17
CA ILE A 35 3.17 -4.01 3.91
C ILE A 35 4.51 -3.96 3.18
N PHE A 36 4.53 -4.40 1.92
CA PHE A 36 5.68 -4.36 1.04
C PHE A 36 5.38 -3.41 -0.11
N LEU A 37 6.20 -2.38 -0.24
CA LEU A 37 6.10 -1.40 -1.32
C LEU A 37 7.19 -1.68 -2.35
N GLN A 38 6.80 -2.01 -3.58
CA GLN A 38 7.71 -2.26 -4.68
C GLN A 38 7.41 -1.30 -5.83
N LYS A 39 8.43 -0.55 -6.24
CA LYS A 39 8.37 0.29 -7.42
C LYS A 39 8.78 -0.51 -8.65
N LEU A 40 7.96 -0.44 -9.70
CA LEU A 40 8.28 -0.86 -11.07
C LEU A 40 8.38 0.39 -11.97
N LYS A 41 8.78 0.23 -13.25
CA LYS A 41 9.02 1.38 -14.16
C LYS A 41 7.83 2.33 -14.27
N ASP A 42 6.64 1.78 -14.51
CA ASP A 42 5.40 2.56 -14.72
C ASP A 42 4.29 2.21 -13.71
N CYS A 43 4.62 1.40 -12.72
CA CYS A 43 3.65 0.89 -11.74
C CYS A 43 4.23 0.94 -10.33
N LEU A 44 3.35 1.18 -9.36
CA LEU A 44 3.61 0.96 -7.94
C LEU A 44 2.85 -0.29 -7.49
N ASN A 45 3.57 -1.28 -6.99
CA ASN A 45 2.99 -2.47 -6.38
C ASN A 45 3.02 -2.33 -4.86
N ILE A 46 1.85 -2.48 -4.24
CA ILE A 46 1.67 -2.47 -2.79
C ILE A 46 1.14 -3.85 -2.40
N LYS A 47 1.96 -4.65 -1.72
CA LYS A 47 1.56 -5.97 -1.23
C LYS A 47 1.28 -5.89 0.26
N ILE A 48 0.14 -6.42 0.68
CA ILE A 48 -0.31 -6.46 2.07
C ILE A 48 -0.44 -7.92 2.45
N ASN A 49 0.26 -8.34 3.51
CA ASN A 49 0.08 -9.64 4.14
C ASN A 49 -0.58 -9.41 5.51
N ALA A 50 -1.59 -10.20 5.86
CA ALA A 50 -2.28 -10.08 7.14
C ALA A 50 -2.60 -11.46 7.74
N ASN A 51 -2.68 -11.52 9.06
CA ASN A 51 -2.98 -12.73 9.81
C ASN A 51 -4.49 -13.04 9.90
N ASP A 52 -5.32 -12.07 9.57
CA ASP A 52 -6.77 -12.18 9.57
C ASP A 52 -7.40 -11.22 8.55
N SER A 53 -8.65 -11.50 8.16
CA SER A 53 -9.38 -10.73 7.15
C SER A 53 -9.74 -9.31 7.62
N VAL A 54 -9.88 -9.09 8.92
CA VAL A 54 -10.22 -7.78 9.49
C VAL A 54 -9.01 -6.85 9.39
N ALA A 55 -7.82 -7.34 9.73
CA ALA A 55 -6.55 -6.65 9.56
C ALA A 55 -6.29 -6.34 8.08
N LEU A 56 -6.53 -7.30 7.17
CA LEU A 56 -6.39 -7.05 5.73
C LEU A 56 -7.30 -5.89 5.28
N ARG A 57 -8.58 -5.94 5.65
CA ARG A 57 -9.56 -4.91 5.27
C ARG A 57 -9.19 -3.54 5.82
N ALA A 58 -8.77 -3.46 7.08
CA ALA A 58 -8.36 -2.21 7.70
C ALA A 58 -7.16 -1.59 6.97
N THR A 59 -6.14 -2.39 6.69
CA THR A 59 -4.92 -1.93 6.00
C THR A 59 -5.22 -1.54 4.54
N PHE A 60 -6.04 -2.33 3.84
CA PHE A 60 -6.49 -2.01 2.48
C PHE A 60 -7.26 -0.69 2.43
N ASN A 61 -8.20 -0.47 3.35
CA ASN A 61 -8.99 0.77 3.42
C ASN A 61 -8.10 1.99 3.71
N ASN A 62 -7.04 1.81 4.50
CA ASN A 62 -6.12 2.90 4.79
C ASN A 62 -5.26 3.27 3.57
N ILE A 63 -4.72 2.26 2.88
CA ILE A 63 -3.92 2.46 1.67
C ILE A 63 -4.76 3.10 0.56
N THR A 64 -6.00 2.64 0.36
CA THR A 64 -6.90 3.24 -0.63
C THR A 64 -7.21 4.69 -0.29
N LYS A 65 -7.50 5.04 0.97
CA LYS A 65 -7.67 6.43 1.39
C LYS A 65 -6.45 7.29 1.06
N LEU A 66 -5.24 6.84 1.40
CA LEU A 66 -4.00 7.54 1.07
C LEU A 66 -3.88 7.74 -0.45
N LEU A 67 -4.12 6.71 -1.26
CA LEU A 67 -4.08 6.80 -2.71
C LEU A 67 -5.08 7.82 -3.27
N THR A 68 -6.30 7.92 -2.72
CA THR A 68 -7.29 8.94 -3.14
C THR A 68 -6.79 10.36 -2.93
N VAL A 69 -6.02 10.63 -1.87
CA VAL A 69 -5.44 11.97 -1.65
C VAL A 69 -4.46 12.31 -2.77
N TYR A 70 -3.73 11.33 -3.29
CA TYR A 70 -2.77 11.53 -4.38
C TYR A 70 -3.39 11.53 -5.77
N ASP A 71 -4.61 11.01 -5.95
CA ASP A 71 -5.35 11.08 -7.23
C ASP A 71 -5.88 12.49 -7.51
N HIS A 72 -5.98 13.34 -6.47
CA HIS A 72 -6.43 14.73 -6.55
C HIS A 72 -5.29 15.77 -6.68
N ILE A 73 -4.03 15.32 -6.79
CA ILE A 73 -2.84 16.18 -7.00
C ILE A 73 -2.38 16.05 -8.45
#